data_AF-A0A1X7N5U3-F1
#
_entry.id   AF-A0A1X7N5U3-F1
#
_cell.length_a   1.000
_cell.length_b   1.000
_cell.length_c   1.000
_cell.angle_alpha   90.00
_cell.angle_beta   90.00
_cell.angle_gamma   90.00
#
_symmetry.space_group_name_H-M   'P 1'
#
loop_
_entity.id
_entity.type
_entity.pdbx_description
1 polymer ?
#
loop_
_entity_poly.entity_id
_entity_poly.type
_entity_poly.pdbx_seq_one_letter_code
_entity_poly.pdbx_strand_id
1 'polypeptide(L)'
;MTDTPAPGVRSGRRRPLTARRLALIAGTVVALAGAAVVALIPLQYWNLTRLGFDYACSASVGAVPPGEGELVSGYWSWWPLGAACEWTSLDGSILVDRPDWSTTAVAITGVALLLAGLVAVVLALLLRRRTR
;
A
#
# COMPACT_ATOMS: atom_id res chain seq x y z
N MET A 1 -3.06 -11.53 -69.53
CA MET A 1 -3.27 -11.79 -68.09
C MET A 1 -2.06 -11.25 -67.37
N THR A 2 -2.20 -10.09 -66.74
CA THR A 2 -1.13 -9.38 -66.03
C THR A 2 -1.27 -9.67 -64.54
N ASP A 3 -0.44 -10.58 -64.03
CA ASP A 3 -0.35 -10.83 -62.59
C ASP A 3 0.31 -9.64 -61.90
N THR A 4 -0.46 -8.94 -61.08
CA THR A 4 0.02 -7.89 -60.18
C THR A 4 0.39 -8.53 -58.85
N PRO A 5 1.65 -8.45 -58.36
CA PRO A 5 1.99 -8.98 -57.05
C PRO A 5 1.36 -8.13 -55.95
N ALA A 6 0.73 -8.78 -54.97
CA ALA A 6 0.10 -8.13 -53.83
C ALA A 6 1.11 -7.35 -52.96
N PRO A 7 0.70 -6.21 -52.35
CA PRO A 7 1.56 -5.39 -51.51
C PRO A 7 2.01 -6.15 -50.25
N GLY A 8 3.33 -6.17 -50.04
CA GLY A 8 3.98 -6.89 -48.95
C GLY A 8 3.41 -6.52 -47.57
N VAL A 9 3.00 -7.56 -46.84
CA VAL A 9 2.71 -7.49 -45.40
C VAL A 9 3.98 -7.02 -44.69
N ARG A 10 4.00 -5.75 -44.27
CA ARG A 10 5.03 -5.22 -43.37
C ARG A 10 4.94 -5.95 -42.05
N SER A 11 5.76 -6.99 -41.87
CA SER A 11 5.96 -7.61 -40.58
C SER A 11 6.42 -6.53 -39.60
N GLY A 12 5.57 -6.23 -38.62
CA GLY A 12 5.86 -5.27 -37.56
C GLY A 12 7.09 -5.73 -36.80
N ARG A 13 8.26 -5.21 -37.20
CA ARG A 13 9.55 -5.49 -36.57
C ARG A 13 9.46 -4.99 -35.13
N ARG A 14 9.14 -5.89 -34.18
CA ARG A 14 9.09 -5.58 -32.75
C ARG A 14 10.50 -5.10 -32.36
N ARG A 15 10.67 -3.79 -32.18
CA ARG A 15 11.93 -3.21 -31.71
C ARG A 15 12.21 -3.84 -30.34
N PRO A 16 13.35 -4.54 -30.16
CA PRO A 16 13.67 -5.11 -28.87
C PRO A 16 13.78 -3.96 -27.86
N LEU A 17 13.05 -4.09 -26.75
CA LEU A 17 13.15 -3.14 -25.64
C LEU A 17 14.59 -3.15 -25.14
N THR A 18 15.22 -1.99 -25.07
CA THR A 18 16.55 -1.90 -24.45
C THR A 18 16.43 -2.26 -22.97
N ALA A 19 17.43 -2.96 -22.41
CA ALA A 19 17.47 -3.34 -20.99
C ALA A 19 17.15 -2.16 -20.05
N ARG A 20 17.51 -0.95 -20.48
CA ARG A 20 17.21 0.31 -19.79
C ARG A 20 15.72 0.68 -19.76
N ARG A 21 14.97 0.45 -20.84
CA ARG A 21 13.50 0.65 -20.82
C ARG A 21 12.84 -0.34 -19.87
N LEU A 22 13.32 -1.58 -19.83
CA LEU A 22 12.84 -2.58 -18.88
C LEU A 22 13.12 -2.16 -17.43
N ALA A 23 14.33 -1.66 -17.13
CA ALA A 23 14.66 -1.15 -15.79
C ALA A 23 13.79 0.04 -15.37
N LEU A 24 13.50 0.98 -16.28
CA LEU A 24 12.60 2.10 -15.99
C LEU A 24 11.17 1.62 -15.73
N ILE A 25 10.65 0.71 -16.55
CA ILE A 25 9.31 0.15 -16.39
C ILE A 25 9.23 -0.59 -15.06
N ALA A 26 10.18 -1.48 -14.77
CA ALA A 26 10.22 -2.25 -13.53
C ALA A 26 10.30 -1.32 -12.30
N GLY A 27 11.21 -0.34 -12.30
CA GLY A 27 11.32 0.63 -11.21
C GLY A 27 10.04 1.44 -11.00
N THR A 28 9.39 1.87 -12.10
CA THR A 28 8.12 2.61 -12.03
C THR A 28 7.01 1.73 -11.47
N VAL A 29 6.90 0.48 -11.93
CA VAL A 29 5.90 -0.47 -11.44
C VAL A 29 6.08 -0.74 -9.95
N VAL A 30 7.32 -0.97 -9.49
CA VAL A 30 7.63 -1.18 -8.07
C VAL A 30 7.29 0.06 -7.24
N ALA A 31 7.63 1.27 -7.74
CA ALA A 31 7.29 2.52 -7.07
C ALA A 31 5.76 2.70 -6.94
N LEU A 32 5.01 2.44 -8.01
CA LEU A 32 3.56 2.53 -8.01
C LEU A 32 2.92 1.49 -7.08
N ALA A 33 3.44 0.26 -7.04
CA ALA A 33 2.96 -0.77 -6.11
C ALA A 33 3.20 -0.34 -4.66
N GLY A 34 4.40 0.16 -4.33
CA GLY A 34 4.70 0.68 -3.00
C GLY A 34 3.79 1.86 -2.61
N ALA A 35 3.59 2.81 -3.53
CA ALA A 35 2.67 3.94 -3.32
C ALA A 35 1.22 3.48 -3.08
N ALA A 36 0.74 2.50 -3.85
CA ALA A 36 -0.60 1.95 -3.68
C ALA A 36 -0.78 1.31 -2.30
N VAL A 37 0.22 0.54 -1.83
CA VAL A 37 0.20 -0.06 -0.49
C VAL A 37 0.18 1.01 0.59
N VAL A 38 1.05 2.04 0.49
CA VAL A 38 1.08 3.14 1.47
C VAL A 38 -0.23 3.93 1.48
N ALA A 39 -0.86 4.11 0.32
CA ALA A 39 -2.14 4.80 0.20
C ALA A 39 -3.31 4.08 0.90
N LEU A 40 -3.17 2.78 1.20
CA LEU A 40 -4.17 2.05 1.98
C LEU A 40 -4.29 2.59 3.41
N ILE A 41 -3.22 3.14 3.99
CA ILE A 41 -3.23 3.66 5.37
C ILE A 41 -4.15 4.88 5.53
N PRO A 42 -4.01 5.98 4.76
CA PRO A 42 -4.95 7.09 4.85
C PRO A 42 -6.37 6.70 4.41
N LEU A 43 -6.52 5.75 3.47
CA LEU A 43 -7.84 5.22 3.09
C LEU A 43 -8.51 4.47 4.25
N GLN A 44 -7.76 3.63 4.97
CA GLN A 44 -8.24 2.92 6.15
C GLN A 44 -8.62 3.90 7.26
N TYR A 45 -7.77 4.88 7.56
CA TYR A 45 -8.05 5.94 8.53
C TYR A 45 -9.33 6.70 8.16
N TRP A 46 -9.48 7.11 6.90
CA TRP A 46 -10.65 7.83 6.42
C TRP A 46 -11.93 7.01 6.56
N ASN A 47 -11.87 5.72 6.23
CA ASN A 47 -13.01 4.82 6.37
C ASN A 47 -13.43 4.66 7.84
N LEU A 48 -12.47 4.41 8.74
CA LEU A 48 -12.73 4.30 10.18
C LEU A 48 -13.28 5.61 10.77
N THR A 49 -12.75 6.75 10.32
CA THR A 49 -13.25 8.07 10.76
C THR A 49 -14.70 8.30 10.32
N ARG A 50 -15.08 7.83 9.13
CA ARG A 50 -16.46 7.92 8.64
C ARG A 50 -17.43 6.97 9.36
N LEU A 51 -16.96 5.76 9.67
CA LEU A 51 -17.74 4.77 10.41
C LEU A 51 -17.87 5.16 11.90
N GLY A 52 -16.90 5.89 12.43
CA GLY A 52 -16.74 6.15 13.86
C GLY A 52 -15.88 5.06 14.51
N PHE A 53 -14.84 5.48 15.24
CA PHE A 53 -13.93 4.53 15.88
C PHE A 53 -14.63 3.72 16.99
N ASP A 54 -15.54 4.32 17.75
CA ASP A 54 -16.33 3.62 18.77
C ASP A 54 -17.19 2.50 18.17
N TYR A 55 -17.80 2.79 17.01
CA TYR A 55 -18.58 1.80 16.27
C TYR A 55 -17.69 0.68 15.74
N ALA A 56 -16.52 1.01 15.20
CA ALA A 56 -15.56 -0.01 14.75
C ALA A 56 -15.07 -0.90 15.90
N CYS A 57 -14.82 -0.33 17.08
CA CYS A 57 -14.43 -1.07 18.29
C CYS A 57 -15.54 -2.00 18.78
N SER A 58 -16.78 -1.51 18.88
CA SER A 58 -17.94 -2.30 19.34
C SER A 58 -18.39 -3.38 18.35
N ALA A 59 -18.22 -3.15 17.04
CA ALA A 59 -18.55 -4.12 15.99
C ALA A 59 -17.46 -5.19 15.77
N SER A 60 -16.27 -5.03 16.37
CA SER A 60 -15.18 -5.98 16.18
C SER A 60 -15.44 -7.29 16.93
N VAL A 61 -15.63 -8.36 16.16
CA VAL A 61 -15.89 -9.70 16.71
C VAL A 61 -14.58 -10.27 17.24
N GLY A 62 -14.38 -10.23 18.56
CA GLY A 62 -13.23 -10.84 19.24
C GLY A 62 -12.28 -9.87 19.96
N ALA A 63 -12.49 -8.55 19.88
CA ALA A 63 -11.67 -7.56 20.62
C ALA A 63 -12.39 -6.97 21.86
N VAL A 64 -13.61 -7.42 22.15
CA VAL A 64 -14.23 -7.16 23.45
C VAL A 64 -13.42 -7.96 24.48
N PRO A 65 -12.74 -7.32 25.45
CA PRO A 65 -11.97 -8.03 26.46
C PRO A 65 -12.86 -9.09 27.14
N PRO A 66 -12.33 -10.29 27.44
CA PRO A 66 -13.11 -11.31 28.16
C PRO A 66 -13.45 -10.78 29.55
N GLY A 67 -14.69 -10.30 29.71
CA GLY A 67 -15.19 -9.63 30.90
C GLY A 67 -15.85 -8.30 30.56
N GLU A 68 -17.07 -8.36 30.02
CA GLU A 68 -18.12 -7.32 29.87
C GLU A 68 -17.74 -5.88 30.28
N GLY A 69 -16.75 -5.29 29.61
CA GLY A 69 -16.35 -3.92 29.83
C GLY A 69 -17.14 -2.95 28.96
N GLU A 70 -17.45 -1.77 29.49
CA GLU A 70 -18.05 -0.70 28.69
C GLU A 70 -16.96 -0.03 27.84
N LEU A 71 -17.25 0.18 26.55
CA LEU A 71 -16.36 0.92 25.66
C LEU A 71 -16.30 2.38 26.11
N VAL A 72 -15.10 2.85 26.42
CA VAL A 72 -14.85 4.26 26.79
C VAL A 72 -14.67 5.09 25.53
N SER A 73 -13.75 4.66 24.67
CA SER A 73 -13.45 5.35 23.42
C SER A 73 -12.72 4.45 22.42
N GLY A 74 -12.96 4.68 21.14
CA GLY A 74 -12.13 4.21 20.03
C GLY A 74 -11.34 5.36 19.44
N TYR A 75 -10.10 5.12 19.06
CA TYR A 75 -9.25 6.12 18.41
C TYR A 75 -8.25 5.49 17.44
N TRP A 76 -7.60 6.34 16.64
CA TRP A 76 -6.53 5.90 15.76
C TRP A 76 -5.18 5.93 16.47
N SER A 77 -4.49 4.78 16.48
CA SER A 77 -3.11 4.69 16.90
C SER A 77 -2.18 4.85 15.70
N TRP A 78 -1.15 5.69 15.85
CA TRP A 78 -0.09 5.86 14.86
C TRP A 78 1.05 4.84 15.03
N TRP A 79 1.10 4.16 16.18
CA TRP A 79 2.16 3.19 16.48
C TRP A 79 1.76 2.18 17.58
N PRO A 80 1.42 0.93 17.22
CA PRO A 80 1.22 0.40 15.86
C PRO A 80 0.06 1.09 15.14
N LEU A 81 0.09 1.12 13.80
CA LEU A 81 -0.96 1.68 12.96
C LEU A 81 -2.25 0.84 13.06
N GLY A 82 -3.35 1.48 13.45
CA GLY A 82 -4.66 0.81 13.47
C GLY A 82 -5.66 1.48 14.41
N ALA A 83 -6.85 0.90 14.51
CA ALA A 83 -7.83 1.28 15.54
C ALA A 83 -7.37 0.74 16.90
N ALA A 84 -7.41 1.58 17.92
CA ALA A 84 -7.21 1.22 19.32
C ALA A 84 -8.51 1.48 20.09
N CYS A 85 -8.77 0.66 21.10
CA CYS A 85 -10.01 0.69 21.86
C CYS A 85 -9.71 0.73 23.35
N GLU A 86 -10.34 1.66 24.05
CA GLU A 86 -10.25 1.81 25.49
C GLU A 86 -11.52 1.29 26.14
N TRP A 87 -11.37 0.37 27.09
CA TRP A 87 -12.46 -0.32 27.76
C TRP A 87 -12.35 -0.13 29.26
N THR A 88 -13.48 0.01 29.95
CA THR A 88 -13.52 -0.08 31.41
C THR A 88 -13.86 -1.50 31.81
N SER A 89 -12.99 -2.17 32.56
CA SER A 89 -13.23 -3.51 33.08
C SER A 89 -14.21 -3.48 34.26
N LEU A 90 -14.72 -4.65 34.65
CA LEU A 90 -15.67 -4.82 35.76
C LEU A 90 -15.10 -4.39 37.12
N ASP A 91 -13.77 -4.36 37.26
CA ASP A 91 -13.07 -3.87 38.45
C ASP A 91 -12.87 -2.33 38.44
N GLY A 92 -13.35 -1.64 37.40
CA GLY A 92 -13.19 -0.20 37.19
C GLY A 92 -11.82 0.19 36.62
N SER A 93 -10.95 -0.76 36.29
CA SER A 93 -9.68 -0.49 35.62
C SER A 93 -9.87 -0.19 34.13
N ILE A 94 -8.96 0.62 33.57
CA ILE A 94 -8.96 0.93 32.14
C ILE A 94 -8.01 -0.02 31.42
N LEU A 95 -8.55 -0.71 30.41
CA LEU A 95 -7.83 -1.60 29.51
C LEU A 95 -7.74 -0.96 28.13
N VAL A 96 -6.52 -0.82 27.61
CA VAL A 96 -6.29 -0.31 26.26
C VAL A 96 -5.92 -1.48 25.36
N ASP A 97 -6.84 -1.85 24.48
CA ASP A 97 -6.57 -2.79 23.40
C ASP A 97 -5.89 -2.07 22.23
N ARG A 98 -4.68 -2.50 21.90
CA ARG A 98 -3.85 -1.88 20.86
C ARG A 98 -3.91 -2.70 19.58
N PRO A 99 -3.86 -2.03 18.42
CA PRO A 99 -3.78 -2.74 17.16
C PRO A 99 -2.49 -3.57 17.08
N ASP A 100 -2.55 -4.63 16.29
CA ASP A 100 -1.40 -5.46 15.99
C ASP A 100 -0.37 -4.74 15.09
N TRP A 101 0.78 -5.39 14.91
CA TRP A 101 1.85 -4.86 14.06
C TRP A 101 1.65 -5.12 12.56
N SER A 102 0.57 -5.79 12.16
CA SER A 102 0.38 -6.26 10.78
C SER A 102 0.28 -5.07 9.80
N THR A 103 -0.59 -4.11 10.12
CA THR A 103 -0.80 -2.89 9.33
C THR A 103 0.48 -2.04 9.27
N THR A 104 1.20 -1.96 10.39
CA THR A 104 2.49 -1.25 10.47
C THR A 104 3.55 -1.89 9.58
N ALA A 105 3.67 -3.23 9.62
CA ALA A 105 4.62 -3.97 8.80
C ALA A 105 4.31 -3.83 7.29
N VAL A 106 3.03 -3.85 6.91
CA VAL A 106 2.58 -3.60 5.53
C VAL A 106 2.93 -2.17 5.10
N ALA A 107 2.71 -1.17 5.95
CA ALA A 107 3.07 0.21 5.66
C ALA A 107 4.58 0.38 5.43
N ILE A 108 5.41 -0.19 6.31
CA ILE A 108 6.88 -0.17 6.19
C ILE A 108 7.31 -0.83 4.88
N THR A 109 6.73 -1.98 4.54
CA THR A 109 7.02 -2.70 3.30
C THR A 109 6.65 -1.87 2.07
N GLY A 110 5.49 -1.22 2.09
CA GLY A 110 5.05 -0.30 1.04
C GLY A 110 6.02 0.88 0.84
N VAL A 111 6.47 1.50 1.94
CA VAL A 111 7.48 2.58 1.90
C VAL A 111 8.80 2.07 1.32
N ALA A 112 9.26 0.90 1.76
CA ALA A 112 10.50 0.31 1.25
C ALA A 112 10.44 0.05 -0.27
N LEU A 113 9.33 -0.51 -0.77
CA LEU A 113 9.10 -0.72 -2.20
C LEU A 113 9.05 0.60 -2.97
N LEU A 114 8.35 1.60 -2.45
CA LEU A 114 8.27 2.92 -3.07
C LEU A 114 9.67 3.52 -3.25
N LEU A 115 10.47 3.54 -2.18
CA LEU A 115 11.83 4.07 -2.21
C LEU A 115 12.73 3.28 -3.16
N ALA A 116 12.67 1.95 -3.14
CA ALA A 116 13.45 1.10 -4.04
C ALA A 116 13.11 1.36 -5.51
N GLY A 117 11.82 1.47 -5.83
CA GLY A 117 11.36 1.80 -7.19
C GLY A 117 11.82 3.19 -7.65
N LEU A 118 11.71 4.20 -6.78
CA LEU A 118 12.19 5.56 -7.07
C LEU A 118 13.69 5.58 -7.32
N VAL A 119 14.49 4.92 -6.47
CA VAL A 119 15.94 4.83 -6.64
C VAL A 119 16.29 4.15 -7.97
N ALA A 120 15.61 3.05 -8.33
CA ALA A 120 15.83 2.37 -9.60
C ALA A 120 15.53 3.28 -10.82
N VAL A 121 14.43 4.04 -10.77
CA VAL A 121 14.09 5.02 -11.82
C VAL A 121 15.16 6.11 -11.92
N VAL A 122 15.56 6.69 -10.79
CA VAL A 122 16.59 7.73 -10.75
C VAL A 122 17.92 7.23 -11.32
N LEU A 123 18.39 6.05 -10.91
CA LEU A 123 19.62 5.45 -11.44
C LEU A 123 19.54 5.22 -12.96
N ALA A 124 18.43 4.69 -13.46
CA ALA A 124 18.23 4.46 -14.89
C ALA A 124 18.15 5.75 -15.72
N LEU A 125 17.72 6.86 -15.12
CA LEU A 125 17.75 8.20 -15.71
C LEU A 125 19.15 8.82 -15.67
N LEU A 126 19.90 8.66 -14.57
CA LEU A 126 21.26 9.18 -14.46
C LEU A 126 22.23 8.49 -15.41
N LEU A 127 22.12 7.16 -15.54
CA LEU A 127 22.93 6.39 -16.51
C LEU A 127 22.68 6.85 -17.96
N ARG A 128 21.48 7.35 -18.30
CA ARG A 128 21.20 7.98 -19.61
C ARG A 128 22.13 9.14 -19.90
N ARG A 129 22.31 10.00 -18.89
CA ARG A 129 22.97 11.29 -19.05
C ARG A 129 24.47 11.10 -19.25
N ARG A 130 25.05 10.01 -18.74
CA ARG A 130 26.47 9.67 -18.93
C ARG A 130 26.80 9.00 -20.26
N THR A 131 25.83 8.35 -20.90
CA THR A 131 26.03 7.65 -22.19
C THR A 131 25.68 8.49 -23.42
N ARG A 132 25.26 9.75 -23.23
CA ARG A 132 25.04 10.73 -24.29
C ARG A 132 26.16 11.75 -24.24
#